data_AF-A0A368F4P1-F1
#
_entry.id   AF-A0A368F4P1-F1
#
_cell.length_a   1.000
_cell.length_b   1.000
_cell.length_c   1.000
_cell.angle_alpha   90.00
_cell.angle_beta   90.00
_cell.angle_gamma   90.00
#
_symmetry.space_group_name_H-M   'P 1'
#
loop_
_entity.id
_entity.type
_entity.pdbx_description
1 polymer ?
#
loop_
_entity_poly.entity_id
_entity_poly.type
_entity_poly.pdbx_seq_one_letter_code
_entity_poly.pdbx_strand_id
1 'polypeptide(L)'
;MNAEEFRKHGKEMVDFVADFWENIRERQPLPDVKPGYISAVVPKDPPAHPEDWQTIFGDLEDVVMKVIKLIYALPDPSLID
;
A
#
# COMPACT_ATOMS: atom_id res chain seq x y z
N MET A 1 -10.09 18.31 3.72
CA MET A 1 -9.09 18.48 2.65
C MET A 1 -9.41 19.69 1.79
N ASN A 2 -8.58 20.72 1.87
CA ASN A 2 -8.54 21.88 0.99
C ASN A 2 -7.39 21.76 -0.05
N ALA A 3 -7.22 22.76 -0.93
CA ALA A 3 -6.21 22.70 -2.00
C ALA A 3 -4.75 22.68 -1.49
N GLU A 4 -4.45 23.32 -0.36
CA GLU A 4 -3.11 23.31 0.24
C GLU A 4 -2.81 21.93 0.85
N GLU A 5 -3.75 21.40 1.63
CA GLU A 5 -3.70 20.05 2.19
C GLU A 5 -3.56 19.00 1.10
N PHE A 6 -4.33 19.12 0.01
CA PHE A 6 -4.24 18.22 -1.13
C PHE A 6 -2.85 18.24 -1.78
N ARG A 7 -2.23 19.42 -1.94
CA ARG A 7 -0.86 19.50 -2.49
C ARG A 7 0.17 18.89 -1.54
N LYS A 8 0.00 19.06 -0.23
CA LYS A 8 0.88 18.46 0.77
C LYS A 8 0.78 16.93 0.71
N HIS A 9 -0.43 16.40 0.87
CA HIS A 9 -0.68 14.96 0.90
C HIS A 9 -0.44 14.27 -0.43
N GLY A 10 -0.67 14.97 -1.54
CA GLY A 10 -0.32 14.48 -2.88
C GLY A 10 1.19 14.28 -3.05
N LYS A 11 2.02 15.18 -2.50
CA LYS A 11 3.48 14.98 -2.49
C LYS A 11 3.88 13.79 -1.62
N GLU A 12 3.30 13.67 -0.42
CA GLU A 12 3.53 12.52 0.46
C GLU A 12 3.20 11.19 -0.24
N MET A 13 2.12 11.15 -1.03
CA MET A 13 1.77 9.97 -1.83
C MET A 13 2.75 9.68 -2.96
N VAL A 14 3.24 10.72 -3.64
CA VAL A 14 4.26 10.57 -4.70
C VAL A 14 5.56 10.02 -4.11
N ASP A 15 6.00 10.55 -2.98
CA ASP A 15 7.20 10.08 -2.28
C ASP A 15 7.04 8.61 -1.86
N PHE A 16 5.89 8.23 -1.28
CA PHE A 16 5.59 6.85 -0.92
C PHE A 16 5.65 5.88 -2.10
N VAL A 17 5.07 6.27 -3.24
CA VAL A 17 5.08 5.45 -4.45
C VAL A 17 6.50 5.33 -5.02
N ALA A 18 7.29 6.40 -4.97
CA ALA A 18 8.70 6.37 -5.37
C ALA A 18 9.51 5.42 -4.47
N ASP A 19 9.39 5.55 -3.15
CA ASP A 19 10.04 4.69 -2.16
C ASP A 19 9.62 3.22 -2.34
N PHE A 20 8.36 2.96 -2.66
CA PHE A 20 7.87 1.62 -2.97
C PHE A 20 8.58 1.03 -4.19
N TRP A 21 8.77 1.79 -5.27
CA TRP A 21 9.47 1.31 -6.47
C TRP A 21 10.96 1.10 -6.24
N GLU A 22 11.63 1.98 -5.50
CA GLU A 22 13.05 1.84 -5.17
C GLU A 22 13.31 0.58 -4.36
N ASN A 23 12.43 0.28 -3.40
CA ASN A 23 12.59 -0.83 -2.46
C ASN A 23 11.77 -2.09 -2.84
N ILE A 24 11.18 -2.14 -4.05
CA ILE A 24 10.28 -3.23 -4.46
C ILE A 24 10.94 -4.62 -4.39
N ARG A 25 12.26 -4.68 -4.58
CA ARG A 25 13.05 -5.92 -4.57
C ARG A 25 13.30 -6.47 -3.17
N GLU A 26 13.20 -5.63 -2.15
CA GLU A 26 13.36 -6.02 -0.75
C GLU A 26 12.06 -6.55 -0.14
N ARG A 27 10.92 -6.25 -0.78
CA ARG A 27 9.60 -6.69 -0.33
C ARG A 27 9.33 -8.15 -0.71
N GLN A 28 8.59 -8.85 0.13
CA GLN A 28 8.18 -10.23 -0.14
C GLN A 28 7.24 -10.28 -1.37
N PRO A 29 7.55 -11.09 -2.40
CA PRO A 29 6.74 -11.14 -3.61
C PRO A 29 5.33 -11.71 -3.40
N LEU A 30 5.22 -12.64 -2.44
CA LEU A 30 3.99 -13.31 -2.09
C LEU A 30 3.55 -12.84 -0.70
N PRO A 31 2.29 -12.39 -0.55
CA PRO A 31 1.77 -11.99 0.74
C PRO A 31 1.55 -13.21 1.65
N ASP A 32 2.01 -13.13 2.89
CA ASP A 32 1.81 -14.17 3.93
C ASP A 32 0.51 -13.94 4.71
N VAL A 33 -0.62 -13.91 3.98
CA VAL A 33 -1.96 -13.67 4.55
C VAL A 33 -2.93 -14.78 4.18
N LYS A 34 -3.84 -15.09 5.10
CA LYS A 34 -4.87 -16.12 4.89
C LYS A 34 -6.10 -15.55 4.16
N PRO A 35 -6.84 -16.38 3.40
CA PRO A 35 -8.14 -15.98 2.86
C PRO A 35 -9.04 -15.40 3.96
N GLY A 36 -9.67 -14.26 3.67
CA GLY A 36 -10.50 -13.52 4.63
C GLY A 36 -9.77 -12.47 5.47
N TYR A 37 -8.45 -12.28 5.29
CA TYR A 37 -7.66 -11.26 6.01
C TYR A 37 -8.29 -9.86 5.94
N ILE A 38 -8.60 -9.36 4.73
CA ILE A 38 -9.16 -8.02 4.55
C ILE A 38 -10.48 -7.86 5.32
N SER A 39 -11.37 -8.84 5.23
CA SER A 39 -12.66 -8.82 5.95
C SER A 39 -12.52 -8.86 7.48
N ALA A 40 -11.36 -9.27 8.00
CA ALA A 40 -11.08 -9.30 9.43
C ALA A 40 -10.48 -7.99 9.94
N VAL A 41 -9.75 -7.24 9.09
CA VAL A 41 -9.06 -6.00 9.49
C VAL A 41 -9.80 -4.73 9.08
N VAL A 42 -10.60 -4.78 8.01
CA VAL A 42 -11.39 -3.63 7.55
C VAL A 42 -12.76 -3.63 8.24
N PRO A 43 -13.23 -2.48 8.76
CA PRO A 43 -14.59 -2.35 9.29
C PRO A 43 -15.65 -2.77 8.27
N LYS A 44 -16.73 -3.40 8.75
CA LYS A 44 -17.84 -3.86 7.89
C LYS A 44 -18.67 -2.72 7.33
N ASP A 45 -18.77 -1.64 8.09
CA ASP A 45 -19.56 -0.47 7.77
C ASP A 45 -18.63 0.74 7.60
N PRO A 46 -18.96 1.67 6.69
CA PRO A 46 -18.17 2.88 6.50
C PRO A 46 -18.19 3.75 7.77
N PRO A 47 -17.14 4.56 7.99
CA PRO A 47 -17.09 5.45 9.14
C PRO A 47 -18.20 6.51 9.06
N ALA A 48 -18.83 6.80 10.20
CA ALA A 48 -19.90 7.79 10.29
C ALA A 48 -19.41 9.23 10.12
N HIS A 49 -18.12 9.46 10.33
CA HIS A 49 -17.45 10.75 10.24
C HIS A 49 -16.17 10.63 9.41
N PRO A 50 -15.71 11.73 8.79
CA PRO A 50 -14.43 11.74 8.10
C PRO A 50 -13.29 11.34 9.04
N GLU A 51 -12.33 10.60 8.50
CA GLU A 51 -11.11 10.24 9.18
C GLU A 51 -9.97 11.18 8.79
N ASP A 52 -8.99 11.33 9.68
CA ASP A 52 -7.78 12.10 9.41
C ASP A 52 -6.95 11.43 8.32
N TRP A 53 -6.30 12.24 7.48
CA TRP A 53 -5.50 11.74 6.36
C TRP A 53 -4.41 10.76 6.82
N GLN A 54 -3.80 11.01 7.98
CA GLN A 54 -2.75 10.16 8.54
C GLN A 54 -3.26 8.75 8.85
N THR A 55 -4.51 8.60 9.29
CA THR A 55 -5.13 7.29 9.52
C THR A 55 -5.28 6.54 8.20
N ILE A 56 -5.87 7.19 7.20
CA ILE A 56 -6.07 6.61 5.86
C ILE A 56 -4.73 6.24 5.21
N PHE A 57 -3.72 7.10 5.37
CA PHE A 57 -2.39 6.87 4.81
C PHE A 57 -1.67 5.71 5.51
N GLY A 58 -1.85 5.55 6.82
CA GLY A 58 -1.30 4.43 7.60
C GLY A 58 -1.85 3.07 7.14
N ASP A 59 -3.11 3.01 6.75
CA ASP A 59 -3.74 1.79 6.23
C ASP A 59 -3.05 1.24 4.97
N LEU A 60 -2.32 2.07 4.22
CA LEU A 60 -1.57 1.62 3.05
C LEU A 60 -0.51 0.58 3.43
N GLU A 61 0.30 0.83 4.46
CA GLU A 61 1.31 -0.15 4.91
C GLU A 61 0.68 -1.23 5.79
N ASP A 62 -0.27 -0.86 6.66
CA ASP A 62 -0.82 -1.78 7.66
C ASP A 62 -1.80 -2.80 7.09
N VAL A 63 -2.48 -2.47 5.99
CA VAL A 63 -3.49 -3.32 5.36
C VAL A 63 -3.15 -3.61 3.91
N VAL A 64 -2.96 -2.59 3.09
CA VAL A 64 -2.85 -2.75 1.62
C VAL A 64 -1.57 -3.47 1.22
N MET A 65 -0.41 -3.08 1.76
CA MET A 65 0.88 -3.67 1.39
C MET A 65 1.01 -5.14 1.79
N LYS A 66 0.30 -5.58 2.84
CA LYS A 66 0.31 -6.98 3.30
C LYS A 66 -0.43 -7.94 2.37
N VAL A 67 -1.30 -7.44 1.50
CA VAL A 67 -2.14 -8.27 0.61
C VAL A 67 -1.71 -8.19 -0.85
N ILE A 68 -0.85 -7.24 -1.21
CA ILE A 68 -0.37 -7.09 -2.58
C ILE A 68 0.55 -8.26 -2.93
N LYS A 69 0.22 -8.92 -4.03
CA LYS A 69 1.12 -9.87 -4.70
C LYS A 69 1.96 -9.12 -5.73
N LEU A 70 3.27 -9.13 -5.55
CA LEU A 70 4.21 -8.50 -6.49
C LEU A 70 4.62 -9.52 -7.54
N ILE A 71 3.96 -9.48 -8.70
CA ILE A 71 4.22 -10.39 -9.83
C ILE A 71 5.57 -10.06 -10.52
N TYR A 72 6.05 -8.81 -10.41
CA TYR A 72 7.27 -8.34 -11.07
C TYR A 72 8.56 -8.57 -10.28
N ALA A 73 8.53 -9.28 -9.16
CA ALA A 73 9.74 -9.89 -8.61
C ALA A 73 10.13 -11.11 -9.46
N LEU A 74 10.31 -10.90 -10.76
CA LEU A 74 10.86 -11.92 -11.65
C LEU A 74 12.33 -12.12 -11.27
N PRO A 75 12.79 -13.38 -11.21
CA PRO A 75 14.19 -13.67 -10.96
C PRO A 75 14.98 -13.18 -12.18
N ASP A 76 16.14 -12.59 -11.89
CA ASP A 76 17.27 -12.29 -12.78
C ASP A 76 16.99 -12.24 -14.31
N PRO A 77 17.20 -11.09 -14.99
CA PRO A 77 17.16 -10.99 -16.46
C PRO A 77 18.03 -12.03 -17.20
N SER A 78 18.98 -12.68 -16.54
CA SER A 78 19.77 -13.80 -17.07
C SER A 78 18.99 -15.13 -17.24
N LEU A 79 17.74 -15.22 -16.78
CA LEU A 79 16.90 -16.42 -16.86
C LEU A 79 15.84 -16.36 -17.99
N ILE A 80 15.94 -15.35 -18.86
CA ILE A 80 15.17 -15.28 -20.11
C ILE A 80 16.07 -15.81 -21.23
N ASP A 81 16.15 -17.13 -21.32
CA ASP A 81 16.62 -17.85 -22.52
C ASP A 81 15.44 -18.11 -23.46
#